data_AF-A0A0K2YLS2-F1
#
_entry.id   AF-A0A0K2YLS2-F1
#
_cell.length_a   1.000
_cell.length_b   1.000
_cell.length_c   1.000
_cell.angle_alpha   90.00
_cell.angle_beta   90.00
_cell.angle_gamma   90.00
#
_symmetry.space_group_name_H-M   'P 1'
#
loop_
_entity.id
_entity.type
_entity.pdbx_description
1 polymer ?
#
loop_
_entity_poly.entity_id
_entity_poly.type
_entity_poly.pdbx_seq_one_letter_code
_entity_poly.pdbx_strand_id
1 'polypeptide(L)'
;MSIGHAGPSRQVHVGTRQDTASRLLASAARKSYDPLVEIDWDAPIPSDLYGMTPEWCSLYGTDLWESMTEEQRITLTTHEAASIAGTGIWFEMILMQMLLRDVYTHDPATAHFQFALTEIADECRHSTMFARSATRLGVPSYQPKQWIRQSARLFKATATGSLAYGGTLFAEEILDMMQRDFMKDDRVQPITRTVSRIHVTEEARHIKFARDEATRRAANISAFTRARIRLALGVTAYFVVTSLVNPKVYEAAGLDPHRARAAAASNQHYHNKIREGCAKTVEFLDGIGLIGGPSTVLLRRAHII
;
A
#
# COMPACT_ATOMS: atom_id res chain seq x y z
N MET A 1 19.44 -30.56 23.73
CA MET A 1 18.14 -30.72 23.06
C MET A 1 17.08 -30.12 23.97
N SER A 2 16.54 -28.95 23.64
CA SER A 2 15.36 -28.39 24.29
C SER A 2 14.45 -27.90 23.19
N ILE A 3 13.29 -28.55 23.08
CA ILE A 3 12.29 -28.33 22.04
C ILE A 3 11.39 -27.21 22.58
N GLY A 4 11.55 -26.01 22.05
CA GLY A 4 10.69 -24.87 22.39
C GLY A 4 9.26 -25.13 21.94
N HIS A 5 8.33 -25.14 22.89
CA HIS A 5 6.90 -25.25 22.64
C HIS A 5 6.39 -24.14 21.72
N ALA A 6 5.78 -24.53 20.60
CA ALA A 6 4.91 -23.66 19.83
C ALA A 6 3.66 -23.35 20.68
N GLY A 7 3.48 -22.08 21.05
CA GLY A 7 2.28 -21.63 21.74
C GLY A 7 1.02 -21.81 20.88
N PRO A 8 -0.17 -21.94 21.51
CA PRO A 8 -1.42 -22.15 20.78
C PRO A 8 -1.71 -20.96 19.86
N SER A 9 -1.93 -21.24 18.57
CA SER A 9 -2.38 -20.25 17.59
C SER A 9 -3.67 -19.60 18.09
N ARG A 10 -3.65 -18.29 18.33
CA ARG A 10 -4.85 -17.51 18.69
C ARG A 10 -5.84 -17.62 17.52
N GLN A 11 -6.84 -18.48 17.62
CA GLN A 11 -7.85 -18.65 16.56
C GLN A 11 -8.62 -17.34 16.41
N VAL A 12 -8.34 -16.60 15.35
CA VAL A 12 -9.14 -15.44 14.94
C VAL A 12 -10.47 -15.97 14.42
N HIS A 13 -11.56 -15.70 15.13
CA HIS A 13 -12.91 -16.11 14.69
C HIS A 13 -13.35 -15.22 13.52
N VAL A 14 -13.44 -15.79 12.32
CA VAL A 14 -13.92 -15.11 11.11
C VAL A 14 -15.33 -15.59 10.78
N GLY A 15 -16.27 -14.66 10.54
CA GLY A 15 -17.63 -15.00 10.14
C GLY A 15 -17.70 -15.69 8.77
N THR A 16 -18.89 -16.12 8.35
CA THR A 16 -19.02 -16.76 7.03
C THR A 16 -18.60 -15.80 5.92
N ARG A 17 -18.12 -16.36 4.81
CA ARG A 17 -17.67 -15.56 3.65
C ARG A 17 -18.81 -14.70 3.10
N GLN A 18 -20.04 -15.24 3.06
CA GLN A 18 -21.21 -14.53 2.56
C GLN A 18 -21.64 -13.40 3.51
N ASP A 19 -21.74 -13.66 4.82
CA ASP A 19 -22.14 -12.62 5.79
C ASP A 19 -21.16 -11.45 5.83
N THR A 20 -19.87 -11.74 5.66
CA THR A 20 -18.83 -10.71 5.56
C THR A 20 -19.04 -9.88 4.31
N ALA A 21 -19.15 -10.52 3.14
CA ALA A 21 -19.31 -9.83 1.87
C ALA A 21 -20.61 -9.01 1.81
N SER A 22 -21.74 -9.52 2.32
CA SER A 22 -23.01 -8.78 2.37
C SER A 22 -22.90 -7.49 3.21
N ARG A 23 -22.20 -7.52 4.34
CA ARG A 23 -21.97 -6.31 5.16
C ARG A 23 -21.07 -5.31 4.43
N LEU A 24 -20.05 -5.79 3.74
CA LEU A 24 -19.13 -4.93 2.98
C LEU A 24 -19.82 -4.29 1.77
N LEU A 25 -20.66 -5.04 1.04
CA LEU A 25 -21.52 -4.50 -0.03
C LEU A 25 -22.45 -3.40 0.47
N ALA A 26 -23.12 -3.63 1.61
CA ALA A 26 -23.96 -2.62 2.22
C ALA A 26 -23.15 -1.36 2.63
N SER A 27 -21.88 -1.54 3.01
CA SER A 27 -20.99 -0.41 3.30
C SER A 27 -20.56 0.33 2.03
N ALA A 28 -20.21 -0.37 0.96
CA ALA A 28 -19.82 0.22 -0.32
C ALA A 28 -20.97 1.07 -0.91
N ALA A 29 -22.20 0.55 -0.87
CA ALA A 29 -23.39 1.29 -1.31
C ALA A 29 -23.62 2.64 -0.61
N ARG A 30 -23.06 2.83 0.60
CA ARG A 30 -23.16 4.09 1.37
C ARG A 30 -21.93 4.98 1.28
N LYS A 31 -20.78 4.41 0.94
CA LYS A 31 -19.45 5.02 1.12
C LYS A 31 -18.50 4.70 -0.01
N SER A 32 -19.03 4.61 -1.23
CA SER A 32 -18.25 4.64 -2.47
C SER A 32 -18.43 5.99 -3.13
N TYR A 33 -17.33 6.60 -3.55
CA TYR A 33 -17.27 7.97 -4.03
C TYR A 33 -16.89 7.97 -5.51
N ASP A 34 -17.49 8.88 -6.29
CA ASP A 34 -17.04 9.12 -7.66
C ASP A 34 -15.95 10.21 -7.64
N PRO A 35 -14.67 9.88 -7.90
CA PRO A 35 -13.60 10.86 -7.87
C PRO A 35 -13.77 11.96 -8.93
N LEU A 36 -14.60 11.74 -9.97
CA LEU A 36 -14.89 12.78 -10.97
C LEU A 36 -15.78 13.89 -10.41
N VAL A 37 -16.58 13.60 -9.37
CA VAL A 37 -17.55 14.53 -8.77
C VAL A 37 -17.05 15.06 -7.43
N GLU A 38 -16.43 14.20 -6.63
CA GLU A 38 -16.09 14.47 -5.22
C GLU A 38 -14.82 15.29 -5.04
N ILE A 39 -14.01 15.43 -6.09
CA ILE A 39 -12.79 16.23 -6.11
C ILE A 39 -13.00 17.41 -7.02
N ASP A 40 -12.81 18.61 -6.47
CA ASP A 40 -12.67 19.84 -7.26
C ASP A 40 -11.29 19.82 -7.97
N TRP A 41 -11.28 19.30 -9.19
CA TRP A 41 -10.08 19.22 -10.01
C TRP A 41 -9.60 20.59 -10.51
N ASP A 42 -10.46 21.60 -10.49
CA ASP A 42 -10.16 22.96 -10.96
C ASP A 42 -9.67 23.87 -9.82
N ALA A 43 -9.81 23.43 -8.57
CA ALA A 43 -9.28 24.12 -7.39
C ALA A 43 -7.80 24.54 -7.58
N PRO A 44 -7.40 25.72 -7.08
CA PRO A 44 -6.01 26.17 -7.17
C PRO A 44 -5.08 25.23 -6.39
N ILE A 45 -3.80 25.20 -6.79
CA ILE A 45 -2.73 24.49 -6.09
C ILE A 45 -1.87 25.55 -5.41
N PRO A 46 -2.02 25.77 -4.09
CA PRO A 46 -1.21 26.74 -3.35
C PRO A 46 0.27 26.39 -3.46
N SER A 47 1.12 27.39 -3.70
CA SER A 47 2.57 27.18 -3.89
C SER A 47 3.33 26.93 -2.59
N ASP A 48 2.69 27.16 -1.45
CA ASP A 48 3.26 27.13 -0.10
C ASP A 48 2.87 25.88 0.71
N LEU A 49 2.14 24.94 0.12
CA LEU A 49 1.71 23.71 0.77
C LEU A 49 2.48 22.48 0.27
N TYR A 50 2.79 21.56 1.17
CA TYR A 50 3.50 20.33 0.85
C TYR A 50 2.62 19.33 0.10
N GLY A 51 3.22 18.54 -0.79
CA GLY A 51 2.47 17.51 -1.52
C GLY A 51 1.98 16.36 -0.66
N MET A 52 2.64 16.10 0.46
CA MET A 52 2.27 15.14 1.50
C MET A 52 2.80 15.61 2.85
N THR A 53 2.36 14.98 3.94
CA THR A 53 2.85 15.30 5.31
C THR A 53 4.39 15.21 5.33
N PRO A 54 5.10 16.30 5.68
CA PRO A 54 6.57 16.37 5.60
C PRO A 54 7.29 15.23 6.33
N GLU A 55 6.75 14.80 7.46
CA GLU A 55 7.33 13.74 8.30
C GLU A 55 7.34 12.35 7.60
N TRP A 56 6.62 12.19 6.49
CA TRP A 56 6.69 11.00 5.62
C TRP A 56 7.72 11.13 4.49
N CYS A 57 8.38 12.30 4.35
CA CYS A 57 9.41 12.48 3.33
C CYS A 57 10.66 11.67 3.65
N SER A 58 11.22 11.04 2.62
CA SER A 58 12.41 10.18 2.75
C SER A 58 13.64 10.89 3.33
N LEU A 59 13.70 12.22 3.20
CA LEU A 59 14.80 13.05 3.71
C LEU A 59 14.47 13.76 5.02
N TYR A 60 13.23 13.73 5.51
CA TYR A 60 12.83 14.48 6.70
C TYR A 60 13.74 14.17 7.89
N GLY A 61 14.18 15.21 8.59
CA GLY A 61 15.05 15.12 9.77
C GLY A 61 16.52 14.77 9.47
N THR A 62 16.94 14.74 8.21
CA THR A 62 18.35 14.62 7.82
C THR A 62 19.00 16.00 7.67
N ASP A 63 20.33 16.09 7.79
CA ASP A 63 21.08 17.33 7.51
C ASP A 63 20.79 17.89 6.11
N LEU A 64 20.54 17.01 5.13
CA LEU A 64 20.18 17.42 3.78
C LEU A 64 18.83 18.13 3.77
N TRP A 65 17.82 17.59 4.45
CA TRP A 65 16.52 18.23 4.59
C TRP A 65 16.59 19.57 5.32
N GLU A 66 17.38 19.65 6.39
CA GLU A 66 17.58 20.92 7.13
C GLU A 66 18.24 21.99 6.25
N SER A 67 19.08 21.60 5.30
CA SER A 67 19.71 22.51 4.34
C SER A 67 18.85 22.91 3.14
N MET A 68 17.72 22.21 2.90
CA MET A 68 16.84 22.50 1.76
C MET A 68 16.08 23.81 1.95
N THR A 69 15.85 24.53 0.86
CA THR A 69 14.87 25.63 0.87
C THR A 69 13.45 25.08 1.03
N GLU A 70 12.53 25.93 1.46
CA GLU A 70 11.13 25.56 1.58
C GLU A 70 10.53 25.09 0.24
N GLU A 71 10.88 25.77 -0.85
CA GLU A 71 10.48 25.39 -2.21
C GLU A 71 10.98 23.99 -2.60
N GLN A 72 12.21 23.63 -2.23
CA GLN A 72 12.74 22.29 -2.47
C GLN A 72 11.99 21.22 -1.66
N ARG A 73 11.59 21.53 -0.42
CA ARG A 73 10.81 20.60 0.43
C ARG A 73 9.40 20.40 -0.12
N ILE A 74 8.74 21.47 -0.56
CA ILE A 74 7.43 21.41 -1.23
C ILE A 74 7.52 20.61 -2.52
N THR A 75 8.53 20.87 -3.35
CA THR A 75 8.77 20.14 -4.59
C THR A 75 9.01 18.66 -4.30
N LEU A 76 9.93 18.33 -3.39
CA LEU A 76 10.25 16.95 -3.04
C LEU A 76 9.04 16.18 -2.52
N THR A 77 8.29 16.75 -1.56
CA THR A 77 7.09 16.09 -1.02
C THR A 77 6.02 15.89 -2.09
N THR A 78 5.88 16.81 -3.04
CA THR A 78 4.95 16.67 -4.18
C THR A 78 5.36 15.54 -5.12
N HIS A 79 6.65 15.46 -5.45
CA HIS A 79 7.16 14.39 -6.30
C HIS A 79 7.15 13.02 -5.59
N GLU A 80 7.43 12.96 -4.29
CA GLU A 80 7.31 11.72 -3.51
C GLU A 80 5.85 11.27 -3.38
N ALA A 81 4.90 12.17 -3.11
CA ALA A 81 3.48 11.84 -3.08
C ALA A 81 3.01 11.19 -4.39
N ALA A 82 3.45 11.72 -5.54
CA ALA A 82 3.15 11.14 -6.83
C ALA A 82 3.89 9.83 -7.12
N SER A 83 5.09 9.65 -6.57
CA SER A 83 5.80 8.37 -6.62
C SER A 83 5.08 7.27 -5.83
N ILE A 84 4.57 7.61 -4.65
CA ILE A 84 3.76 6.75 -3.81
C ILE A 84 2.46 6.39 -4.55
N ALA A 85 1.75 7.38 -5.08
CA ALA A 85 0.53 7.18 -5.86
C ALA A 85 0.77 6.30 -7.11
N GLY A 86 1.87 6.52 -7.84
CA GLY A 86 2.26 5.69 -8.97
C GLY A 86 2.57 4.24 -8.60
N THR A 87 3.16 4.03 -7.41
CA THR A 87 3.37 2.69 -6.85
C THR A 87 2.05 2.03 -6.45
N GLY A 88 1.12 2.80 -5.87
CA GLY A 88 -0.25 2.38 -5.58
C GLY A 88 -0.98 1.89 -6.83
N ILE A 89 -1.03 2.71 -7.89
CA ILE A 89 -1.60 2.31 -9.20
C ILE A 89 -1.00 1.00 -9.69
N TRP A 90 0.34 0.87 -9.66
CA TRP A 90 1.00 -0.35 -10.11
C TRP A 90 0.60 -1.57 -9.28
N PHE A 91 0.43 -1.40 -7.97
CA PHE A 91 -0.03 -2.44 -7.06
C PHE A 91 -1.50 -2.83 -7.32
N GLU A 92 -2.40 -1.86 -7.44
CA GLU A 92 -3.82 -2.06 -7.74
C GLU A 92 -4.02 -2.82 -9.06
N MET A 93 -3.22 -2.51 -10.08
CA MET A 93 -3.24 -3.26 -11.34
C MET A 93 -2.91 -4.74 -11.15
N ILE A 94 -2.01 -5.07 -10.23
CA ILE A 94 -1.66 -6.46 -9.89
C ILE A 94 -2.81 -7.10 -9.12
N LEU A 95 -3.34 -6.40 -8.10
CA LEU A 95 -4.44 -6.84 -7.26
C LEU A 95 -5.67 -7.20 -8.07
N MET A 96 -6.15 -6.28 -8.91
CA MET A 96 -7.36 -6.49 -9.71
C MET A 96 -7.26 -7.72 -10.62
N GLN A 97 -6.09 -7.96 -11.23
CA GLN A 97 -5.85 -9.17 -12.03
C GLN A 97 -5.92 -10.44 -11.19
N MET A 98 -5.46 -10.38 -9.94
CA MET A 98 -5.46 -11.51 -9.03
C MET A 98 -6.86 -11.79 -8.47
N LEU A 99 -7.63 -10.75 -8.11
CA LEU A 99 -9.03 -10.87 -7.70
C LEU A 99 -9.88 -11.42 -8.84
N LEU A 100 -9.74 -10.88 -10.05
CA LEU A 100 -10.51 -11.33 -11.22
C LEU A 100 -10.26 -12.80 -11.52
N ARG A 101 -9.00 -13.27 -11.44
CA ARG A 101 -8.69 -14.70 -11.58
C ARG A 101 -9.28 -15.53 -10.44
N ASP A 102 -9.22 -15.04 -9.21
CA ASP A 102 -9.69 -15.76 -8.03
C ASP A 102 -11.20 -16.03 -8.09
N VAL A 103 -11.98 -15.05 -8.57
CA VAL A 103 -13.45 -15.19 -8.66
C VAL A 103 -13.95 -15.68 -10.02
N TYR A 104 -13.06 -15.98 -10.97
CA TYR A 104 -13.40 -16.31 -12.36
C TYR A 104 -14.43 -17.44 -12.52
N THR A 105 -14.39 -18.46 -11.66
CA THR A 105 -15.32 -19.60 -11.69
C THR A 105 -16.32 -19.61 -10.53
N HIS A 106 -16.37 -18.55 -9.72
CA HIS A 106 -17.29 -18.46 -8.60
C HIS A 106 -18.72 -18.13 -9.06
N ASP A 107 -19.72 -18.53 -8.29
CA ASP A 107 -21.13 -18.24 -8.56
C ASP A 107 -21.42 -16.73 -8.45
N PRO A 108 -21.82 -16.07 -9.56
CA PRO A 108 -22.12 -14.64 -9.58
C PRO A 108 -23.29 -14.21 -8.69
N ALA A 109 -24.18 -15.14 -8.30
CA ALA A 109 -25.28 -14.86 -7.40
C ALA A 109 -24.82 -14.63 -5.95
N THR A 110 -23.56 -14.94 -5.62
CA THR A 110 -23.03 -14.82 -4.26
C THR A 110 -22.54 -13.41 -3.92
N ALA A 111 -22.74 -13.00 -2.67
CA ALA A 111 -22.25 -11.71 -2.17
C ALA A 111 -20.72 -11.61 -2.26
N HIS A 112 -20.01 -12.73 -2.10
CA HIS A 112 -18.56 -12.77 -2.24
C HIS A 112 -18.08 -12.38 -3.64
N PHE A 113 -18.69 -12.94 -4.69
CA PHE A 113 -18.36 -12.58 -6.07
C PHE A 113 -18.67 -11.10 -6.33
N GLN A 114 -19.86 -10.64 -5.92
CA GLN A 114 -20.31 -9.26 -6.11
C GLN A 114 -19.39 -8.26 -5.38
N PHE A 115 -18.95 -8.58 -4.16
CA PHE A 115 -18.02 -7.74 -3.42
C PHE A 115 -16.64 -7.68 -4.09
N ALA A 116 -16.11 -8.80 -4.57
CA ALA A 116 -14.82 -8.80 -5.28
C ALA A 116 -14.86 -7.93 -6.55
N LEU A 117 -15.99 -7.91 -7.27
CA LEU A 117 -16.18 -6.98 -8.40
C LEU A 117 -16.33 -5.53 -7.96
N THR A 118 -16.92 -5.28 -6.78
CA THR A 118 -16.99 -3.93 -6.20
C THR A 118 -15.59 -3.42 -5.86
N GLU A 119 -14.75 -4.25 -5.23
CA GLU A 119 -13.35 -3.93 -4.94
C GLU A 119 -12.59 -3.59 -6.23
N ILE A 120 -12.72 -4.42 -7.29
CA ILE A 120 -12.12 -4.11 -8.60
C ILE A 120 -12.61 -2.77 -9.17
N ALA A 121 -13.89 -2.44 -8.99
CA ALA A 121 -14.44 -1.16 -9.46
C ALA A 121 -13.92 0.03 -8.65
N ASP A 122 -13.79 -0.11 -7.33
CA ASP A 122 -13.20 0.89 -6.44
C ASP A 122 -11.73 1.12 -6.82
N GLU A 123 -10.93 0.07 -7.05
CA GLU A 123 -9.53 0.20 -7.51
C GLU A 123 -9.39 0.88 -8.87
N CYS A 124 -10.34 0.70 -9.80
CA CYS A 124 -10.34 1.46 -11.05
C CYS A 124 -10.50 2.97 -10.80
N ARG A 125 -11.34 3.35 -9.82
CA ARG A 125 -11.56 4.75 -9.45
C ARG A 125 -10.36 5.32 -8.68
N HIS A 126 -9.80 4.56 -7.74
CA HIS A 126 -8.58 4.91 -7.01
C HIS A 126 -7.41 5.20 -7.97
N SER A 127 -7.12 4.26 -8.87
CA SER A 127 -6.06 4.41 -9.87
C SER A 127 -6.26 5.65 -10.75
N THR A 128 -7.50 5.91 -11.18
CA THR A 128 -7.83 7.09 -11.99
C THR A 128 -7.64 8.38 -11.19
N MET A 129 -8.09 8.39 -9.93
CA MET A 129 -7.95 9.50 -9.00
C MET A 129 -6.47 9.84 -8.77
N PHE A 130 -5.62 8.85 -8.49
CA PHE A 130 -4.17 9.01 -8.32
C PHE A 130 -3.48 9.53 -9.59
N ALA A 131 -3.86 9.04 -10.76
CA ALA A 131 -3.30 9.52 -12.03
C ALA A 131 -3.68 10.99 -12.32
N ARG A 132 -4.92 11.37 -12.01
CA ARG A 132 -5.40 12.75 -12.18
C ARG A 132 -4.75 13.70 -11.18
N SER A 133 -4.54 13.28 -9.93
CA SER A 133 -3.85 14.12 -8.94
C SER A 133 -2.40 14.41 -9.33
N ALA A 134 -1.68 13.41 -9.85
CA ALA A 134 -0.34 13.61 -10.39
C ALA A 134 -0.34 14.60 -11.58
N THR A 135 -1.28 14.46 -12.50
CA THR A 135 -1.46 15.43 -13.61
C THR A 135 -1.71 16.85 -13.08
N ARG A 136 -2.58 17.00 -12.08
CA ARG A 136 -2.95 18.31 -11.52
C ARG A 136 -1.81 18.99 -10.78
N LEU A 137 -0.96 18.21 -10.13
CA LEU A 137 0.27 18.66 -9.46
C LEU A 137 1.43 18.91 -10.44
N GLY A 138 1.25 18.64 -11.74
CA GLY A 138 2.28 18.87 -12.77
C GLY A 138 3.46 17.91 -12.69
N VAL A 139 3.29 16.74 -12.05
CA VAL A 139 4.37 15.79 -11.80
C VAL A 139 4.32 14.59 -12.76
N PRO A 140 5.50 14.09 -13.22
CA PRO A 140 5.55 12.98 -14.16
C PRO A 140 5.16 11.65 -13.50
N SER A 141 4.84 10.65 -14.32
CA SER A 141 4.62 9.30 -13.81
C SER A 141 5.93 8.65 -13.38
N TYR A 142 6.06 8.40 -12.08
CA TYR A 142 7.12 7.57 -11.53
C TYR A 142 6.71 6.11 -11.56
N GLN A 143 7.55 5.28 -12.16
CA GLN A 143 7.28 3.87 -12.37
C GLN A 143 8.33 3.03 -11.62
N PRO A 144 7.96 1.85 -11.08
CA PRO A 144 8.94 0.91 -10.55
C PRO A 144 9.98 0.53 -11.61
N LYS A 145 11.16 0.09 -11.14
CA LYS A 145 12.26 -0.32 -12.02
C LYS A 145 11.78 -1.37 -13.03
N GLN A 146 12.28 -1.30 -14.26
CA GLN A 146 11.80 -2.16 -15.36
C GLN A 146 11.82 -3.65 -15.00
N TRP A 147 12.88 -4.13 -14.35
CA TRP A 147 13.00 -5.53 -13.95
C TRP A 147 11.96 -5.92 -12.89
N ILE A 148 11.62 -5.03 -11.94
CA ILE A 148 10.56 -5.25 -10.95
C ILE A 148 9.21 -5.40 -11.68
N ARG A 149 8.94 -4.53 -12.66
CA ARG A 149 7.72 -4.64 -13.48
C ARG A 149 7.65 -5.96 -14.25
N GLN A 150 8.78 -6.45 -14.79
CA GLN A 150 8.79 -7.76 -15.46
C GLN A 150 8.58 -8.92 -14.48
N SER A 151 9.23 -8.90 -13.30
CA SER A 151 8.99 -9.90 -12.25
C SER A 151 7.54 -9.92 -11.80
N ALA A 152 6.90 -8.75 -11.69
CA ALA A 152 5.49 -8.64 -11.35
C ALA A 152 4.55 -9.24 -12.39
N ARG A 153 4.95 -9.33 -13.68
CA ARG A 153 4.14 -10.03 -14.70
C ARG A 153 4.02 -11.51 -14.41
N LEU A 154 5.11 -12.16 -14.02
CA LEU A 154 5.09 -13.55 -13.61
C LEU A 154 4.31 -13.73 -12.31
N PHE A 155 4.55 -12.85 -11.33
CA PHE A 155 3.85 -12.89 -10.05
C PHE A 155 2.34 -12.78 -10.22
N LYS A 156 1.85 -11.73 -10.89
CA LYS A 156 0.41 -11.53 -11.10
C LYS A 156 -0.23 -12.67 -11.91
N ALA A 157 0.51 -13.31 -12.80
CA ALA A 157 0.03 -14.46 -13.58
C ALA A 157 -0.04 -15.78 -12.78
N THR A 158 0.62 -15.89 -11.63
CA THR A 158 0.75 -17.15 -10.89
C THR A 158 0.31 -17.09 -9.42
N ALA A 159 0.27 -15.91 -8.81
CA ALA A 159 -0.04 -15.74 -7.39
C ALA A 159 -1.53 -15.95 -7.09
N THR A 160 -1.86 -16.96 -6.30
CA THR A 160 -3.25 -17.28 -5.90
C THR A 160 -3.34 -17.42 -4.38
N GLY A 161 -4.56 -17.54 -3.85
CA GLY A 161 -4.71 -17.93 -2.46
C GLY A 161 -4.28 -16.84 -1.47
N SER A 162 -3.74 -17.28 -0.32
CA SER A 162 -3.25 -16.37 0.73
C SER A 162 -2.10 -15.47 0.27
N LEU A 163 -1.41 -15.80 -0.82
CA LEU A 163 -0.36 -14.94 -1.38
C LEU A 163 -0.94 -13.67 -2.00
N ALA A 164 -2.14 -13.76 -2.56
CA ALA A 164 -2.85 -12.60 -3.10
C ALA A 164 -3.20 -11.64 -1.97
N TYR A 165 -4.11 -12.07 -1.10
CA TYR A 165 -4.61 -11.25 0.00
C TYR A 165 -3.55 -10.87 1.03
N GLY A 166 -2.52 -11.69 1.27
CA GLY A 166 -1.42 -11.33 2.15
C GLY A 166 -0.49 -10.26 1.57
N GLY A 167 -0.26 -10.27 0.24
CA GLY A 167 0.56 -9.27 -0.43
C GLY A 167 -0.15 -7.92 -0.50
N THR A 168 -1.46 -7.98 -0.73
CA THR A 168 -2.43 -6.88 -0.62
C THR A 168 -2.32 -6.11 0.68
N LEU A 169 -2.38 -6.80 1.82
CA LEU A 169 -2.29 -6.15 3.13
C LEU A 169 -1.00 -5.36 3.34
N PHE A 170 0.13 -5.80 2.79
CA PHE A 170 1.40 -5.06 2.92
C PHE A 170 1.43 -3.75 2.13
N ALA A 171 0.77 -3.71 0.97
CA ALA A 171 0.72 -2.50 0.15
C ALA A 171 -0.39 -1.56 0.61
N GLU A 172 -1.58 -2.07 0.86
CA GLU A 172 -2.74 -1.25 1.24
C GLU A 172 -2.57 -0.61 2.62
N GLU A 173 -2.12 -1.36 3.64
CA GLU A 173 -2.08 -0.82 5.00
C GLU A 173 -0.97 0.24 5.20
N ILE A 174 0.17 0.15 4.49
CA ILE A 174 1.19 1.21 4.55
C ILE A 174 0.70 2.48 3.86
N LEU A 175 0.06 2.35 2.69
CA LEU A 175 -0.51 3.49 1.96
C LEU A 175 -1.66 4.13 2.74
N ASP A 176 -2.56 3.32 3.29
CA ASP A 176 -3.66 3.76 4.17
C ASP A 176 -3.13 4.54 5.37
N MET A 177 -2.05 4.10 6.02
CA MET A 177 -1.45 4.84 7.13
C MET A 177 -0.91 6.20 6.70
N MET A 178 -0.15 6.25 5.61
CA MET A 178 0.39 7.52 5.08
C MET A 178 -0.76 8.50 4.78
N GLN A 179 -1.80 8.03 4.10
CA GLN A 179 -2.94 8.83 3.69
C GLN A 179 -3.83 9.29 4.87
N ARG A 180 -3.90 8.51 5.96
CA ARG A 180 -4.55 8.93 7.21
C ARG A 180 -3.89 10.15 7.85
N ASP A 181 -2.57 10.29 7.71
CA ASP A 181 -1.85 11.48 8.16
C ASP A 181 -2.05 12.62 7.16
N PHE A 182 -1.92 12.34 5.86
CA PHE A 182 -2.07 13.34 4.79
C PHE A 182 -3.41 14.06 4.88
N MET A 183 -4.52 13.30 5.02
CA MET A 183 -5.86 13.89 5.03
C MET A 183 -6.12 14.85 6.21
N LYS A 184 -5.35 14.74 7.31
CA LYS A 184 -5.52 15.53 8.53
C LYS A 184 -4.58 16.72 8.63
N ASP A 185 -3.50 16.73 7.84
CA ASP A 185 -2.47 17.75 7.91
C ASP A 185 -2.84 18.97 7.05
N ASP A 186 -3.10 20.11 7.69
CA ASP A 186 -3.48 21.34 6.99
C ASP A 186 -2.31 21.99 6.21
N ARG A 187 -1.07 21.52 6.42
CA ARG A 187 0.10 21.92 5.60
C ARG A 187 0.13 21.23 4.24
N VAL A 188 -0.74 20.24 4.02
CA VAL A 188 -0.77 19.40 2.81
C VAL A 188 -1.74 19.95 1.77
N GLN A 189 -1.36 19.83 0.50
CA GLN A 189 -2.18 20.19 -0.66
C GLN A 189 -3.64 19.70 -0.51
N PRO A 190 -4.66 20.58 -0.67
CA PRO A 190 -6.06 20.21 -0.51
C PRO A 190 -6.49 19.02 -1.37
N ILE A 191 -5.98 18.94 -2.60
CA ILE A 191 -6.22 17.81 -3.50
C ILE A 191 -5.69 16.49 -2.91
N THR A 192 -4.47 16.46 -2.40
CA THR A 192 -3.88 15.26 -1.75
C THR A 192 -4.74 14.85 -0.55
N ARG A 193 -5.20 15.82 0.24
CA ARG A 193 -6.04 15.54 1.42
C ARG A 193 -7.37 14.90 1.05
N THR A 194 -8.06 15.42 0.03
CA THR A 194 -9.34 14.88 -0.44
C THR A 194 -9.18 13.51 -1.08
N VAL A 195 -8.17 13.33 -1.95
CA VAL A 195 -7.81 12.04 -2.53
C VAL A 195 -7.54 10.99 -1.43
N SER A 196 -6.76 11.37 -0.42
CA SER A 196 -6.45 10.50 0.72
C SER A 196 -7.70 10.15 1.54
N ARG A 197 -8.60 11.13 1.77
CA ARG A 197 -9.85 10.92 2.51
C ARG A 197 -10.77 9.92 1.82
N ILE A 198 -10.92 10.04 0.50
CA ILE A 198 -11.73 9.12 -0.30
C ILE A 198 -11.13 7.72 -0.20
N HIS A 199 -9.85 7.57 -0.57
CA HIS A 199 -9.16 6.28 -0.56
C HIS A 199 -9.23 5.58 0.81
N VAL A 200 -8.85 6.25 1.89
CA VAL A 200 -8.89 5.69 3.26
C VAL A 200 -10.30 5.24 3.68
N THR A 201 -11.35 5.92 3.21
CA THR A 201 -12.73 5.58 3.53
C THR A 201 -13.18 4.29 2.82
N GLU A 202 -12.68 4.09 1.61
CA GLU A 202 -12.99 2.93 0.77
C GLU A 202 -12.17 1.71 1.17
N GLU A 203 -10.86 1.92 1.36
CA GLU A 203 -9.85 0.92 1.63
C GLU A 203 -10.04 0.15 2.93
N ALA A 204 -10.70 0.76 3.93
CA ALA A 204 -11.06 0.08 5.16
C ALA A 204 -11.89 -1.20 4.93
N ARG A 205 -12.66 -1.25 3.83
CA ARG A 205 -13.45 -2.43 3.45
C ARG A 205 -12.58 -3.51 2.80
N HIS A 206 -11.64 -3.11 1.95
CA HIS A 206 -10.72 -4.01 1.24
C HIS A 206 -9.77 -4.69 2.22
N ILE A 207 -9.16 -3.91 3.12
CA ILE A 207 -8.34 -4.44 4.22
C ILE A 207 -9.13 -5.47 5.04
N LYS A 208 -10.40 -5.19 5.37
CA LYS A 208 -11.24 -6.16 6.12
C LYS A 208 -11.48 -7.43 5.32
N PHE A 209 -11.81 -7.31 4.04
CA PHE A 209 -12.00 -8.45 3.14
C PHE A 209 -10.73 -9.30 3.01
N ALA A 210 -9.60 -8.66 2.76
CA ALA A 210 -8.29 -9.30 2.62
C ALA A 210 -7.85 -10.01 3.91
N ARG A 211 -8.04 -9.42 5.09
CA ARG A 211 -7.75 -10.08 6.38
C ARG A 211 -8.60 -11.34 6.58
N ASP A 212 -9.89 -11.27 6.27
CA ASP A 212 -10.80 -12.41 6.44
C ASP A 212 -10.45 -13.54 5.45
N GLU A 213 -10.15 -13.22 4.18
CA GLU A 213 -9.70 -14.22 3.19
C GLU A 213 -8.31 -14.80 3.50
N ALA A 214 -7.35 -13.96 3.93
CA ALA A 214 -6.03 -14.41 4.35
C ALA A 214 -6.13 -15.40 5.52
N THR A 215 -6.98 -15.11 6.51
CA THR A 215 -7.20 -16.01 7.66
C THR A 215 -7.81 -17.34 7.23
N ARG A 216 -8.89 -17.33 6.44
CA ARG A 216 -9.55 -18.55 5.96
C ARG A 216 -8.58 -19.44 5.17
N ARG A 217 -7.77 -18.84 4.31
CA ARG A 217 -6.83 -19.57 3.45
C ARG A 217 -5.59 -20.01 4.21
N ALA A 218 -5.13 -19.28 5.23
CA ALA A 218 -4.00 -19.67 6.07
C ALA A 218 -4.28 -20.86 7.00
N ALA A 219 -5.56 -21.16 7.28
CA ALA A 219 -5.95 -22.25 8.19
C ALA A 219 -5.53 -23.65 7.68
N ASN A 220 -5.56 -23.87 6.36
CA ASN A 220 -5.45 -25.21 5.76
C ASN A 220 -4.18 -25.42 4.90
N ILE A 221 -3.16 -24.56 5.03
CA ILE A 221 -1.92 -24.70 4.25
C ILE A 221 -0.90 -25.62 4.93
N SER A 222 -0.25 -26.48 4.13
CA SER A 222 0.87 -27.31 4.59
C SER A 222 2.08 -26.47 5.01
N ALA A 223 2.99 -27.04 5.80
CA ALA A 223 4.19 -26.34 6.25
C ALA A 223 5.09 -25.87 5.09
N PHE A 224 5.22 -26.69 4.04
CA PHE A 224 5.98 -26.33 2.84
C PHE A 224 5.33 -25.16 2.09
N THR A 225 4.02 -25.21 1.87
CA THR A 225 3.27 -24.12 1.23
C THR A 225 3.37 -22.83 2.06
N ARG A 226 3.28 -22.95 3.39
CA ARG A 226 3.46 -21.82 4.31
C ARG A 226 4.84 -21.18 4.20
N ALA A 227 5.91 -21.96 4.13
CA ALA A 227 7.27 -21.43 3.96
C ALA A 227 7.44 -20.69 2.62
N ARG A 228 6.84 -21.20 1.54
CA ARG A 228 6.82 -20.53 0.22
C ARG A 228 6.04 -19.22 0.24
N ILE A 229 4.85 -19.21 0.86
CA ILE A 229 4.03 -18.00 1.00
C ILE A 229 4.78 -16.96 1.84
N ARG A 230 5.40 -17.35 2.95
CA ARG A 230 6.23 -16.46 3.78
C ARG A 230 7.32 -15.78 2.97
N LEU A 231 8.10 -16.56 2.22
CA LEU A 231 9.15 -16.01 1.36
C LEU A 231 8.57 -15.03 0.33
N ALA A 232 7.51 -15.43 -0.37
CA ALA A 232 6.89 -14.59 -1.39
C ALA A 232 6.30 -13.29 -0.81
N LEU A 233 5.68 -13.33 0.37
CA LEU A 233 5.20 -12.13 1.07
C LEU A 233 6.36 -11.23 1.52
N GLY A 234 7.47 -11.80 1.99
CA GLY A 234 8.69 -11.02 2.29
C GLY A 234 9.24 -10.33 1.03
N VAL A 235 9.21 -10.99 -0.12
CA VAL A 235 9.61 -10.42 -1.41
C VAL A 235 8.66 -9.30 -1.83
N THR A 236 7.34 -9.51 -1.74
CA THR A 236 6.33 -8.49 -2.06
C THR A 236 6.50 -7.26 -1.18
N ALA A 237 6.57 -7.44 0.13
CA ALA A 237 6.73 -6.35 1.09
C ALA A 237 8.02 -5.54 0.84
N TYR A 238 9.13 -6.23 0.57
CA TYR A 238 10.38 -5.58 0.20
C TYR A 238 10.24 -4.71 -1.05
N PHE A 239 9.61 -5.23 -2.11
CA PHE A 239 9.46 -4.48 -3.35
C PHE A 239 8.46 -3.34 -3.26
N VAL A 240 7.38 -3.48 -2.50
CA VAL A 240 6.43 -2.40 -2.24
C VAL A 240 7.17 -1.23 -1.58
N VAL A 241 7.79 -1.46 -0.41
CA VAL A 241 8.44 -0.39 0.37
C VAL A 241 9.58 0.26 -0.41
N THR A 242 10.43 -0.54 -1.06
CA THR A 242 11.57 0.00 -1.82
C THR A 242 11.20 0.65 -3.15
N SER A 243 9.92 0.58 -3.57
CA SER A 243 9.42 1.27 -4.77
C SER A 243 8.68 2.57 -4.47
N LEU A 244 8.28 2.83 -3.21
CA LEU A 244 7.51 4.03 -2.82
C LEU A 244 8.20 5.34 -3.25
N VAL A 245 9.53 5.41 -3.10
CA VAL A 245 10.32 6.61 -3.42
C VAL A 245 11.19 6.35 -4.64
N ASN A 246 10.81 6.94 -5.78
CA ASN A 246 11.58 6.86 -7.01
C ASN A 246 12.82 7.78 -6.93
N PRO A 247 14.03 7.32 -7.25
CA PRO A 247 15.24 8.16 -7.20
C PRO A 247 15.17 9.48 -7.98
N LYS A 248 14.34 9.56 -9.02
CA LYS A 248 14.18 10.76 -9.86
C LYS A 248 13.42 11.90 -9.15
N VAL A 249 12.79 11.64 -8.01
CA VAL A 249 12.15 12.71 -7.21
C VAL A 249 13.18 13.69 -6.67
N TYR A 250 14.39 13.22 -6.35
CA TYR A 250 15.47 14.06 -5.83
C TYR A 250 15.99 15.02 -6.92
N GLU A 251 16.14 14.53 -8.16
CA GLU A 251 16.51 15.36 -9.31
C GLU A 251 15.48 16.46 -9.55
N ALA A 252 14.20 16.13 -9.43
CA ALA A 252 13.11 17.08 -9.61
C ALA A 252 13.10 18.20 -8.55
N ALA A 253 13.55 17.90 -7.32
CA ALA A 253 13.75 18.89 -6.26
C ALA A 253 15.10 19.64 -6.34
N GLY A 254 15.88 19.45 -7.43
CA GLY A 254 17.18 20.09 -7.61
C GLY A 254 18.28 19.56 -6.68
N LEU A 255 18.14 18.34 -6.16
CA LEU A 255 19.12 17.71 -5.27
C LEU A 255 20.07 16.78 -6.04
N ASP A 256 21.28 16.61 -5.51
CA ASP A 256 22.18 15.56 -5.98
C ASP A 256 21.61 14.17 -5.66
N PRO A 257 21.32 13.31 -6.65
CA PRO A 257 20.60 12.05 -6.42
C PRO A 257 21.42 11.00 -5.68
N HIS A 258 22.75 11.11 -5.69
CA HIS A 258 23.61 10.18 -4.97
C HIS A 258 23.63 10.52 -3.48
N ARG A 259 23.81 11.81 -3.16
CA ARG A 259 23.76 12.34 -1.78
C ARG A 259 22.38 12.16 -1.17
N ALA A 260 21.31 12.48 -1.90
CA ALA A 260 19.94 12.32 -1.41
C ALA A 260 19.61 10.85 -1.11
N ARG A 261 19.95 9.93 -2.01
CA ARG A 261 19.76 8.49 -1.75
C ARG A 261 20.57 7.99 -0.57
N ALA A 262 21.80 8.47 -0.40
CA ALA A 262 22.63 8.08 0.75
C ALA A 262 22.02 8.56 2.06
N ALA A 263 21.52 9.80 2.10
CA ALA A 263 20.84 10.37 3.26
C ALA A 263 19.53 9.63 3.57
N ALA A 264 18.70 9.36 2.57
CA ALA A 264 17.46 8.59 2.73
C ALA A 264 17.74 7.16 3.23
N ALA A 265 18.78 6.50 2.72
CA ALA A 265 19.13 5.13 3.10
C ALA A 265 19.66 5.00 4.54
N SER A 266 20.12 6.08 5.16
CA SER A 266 20.53 6.12 6.57
C SER A 266 19.51 6.81 7.49
N ASN A 267 18.37 7.28 6.94
CA ASN A 267 17.39 8.06 7.68
C ASN A 267 16.58 7.18 8.66
N GLN A 268 16.96 7.22 9.94
CA GLN A 268 16.27 6.47 10.99
C GLN A 268 14.84 6.93 11.25
N HIS A 269 14.55 8.23 11.06
CA HIS A 269 13.18 8.74 11.20
C HIS A 269 12.26 8.08 10.17
N TYR A 270 12.67 8.07 8.90
CA TYR A 270 11.89 7.44 7.83
C TYR A 270 11.75 5.92 8.05
N HIS A 271 12.82 5.23 8.44
CA HIS A 271 12.76 3.81 8.78
C HIS A 271 11.79 3.50 9.93
N ASN A 272 11.74 4.36 10.95
CA ASN A 272 10.80 4.22 12.07
C ASN A 272 9.37 4.44 11.61
N LYS A 273 9.11 5.43 10.76
CA LYS A 273 7.79 5.66 10.15
C LYS A 273 7.29 4.46 9.34
N ILE A 274 8.16 3.84 8.54
CA ILE A 274 7.82 2.59 7.83
C ILE A 274 7.47 1.46 8.82
N ARG A 275 8.29 1.25 9.85
CA ARG A 275 8.04 0.22 10.87
C ARG A 275 6.72 0.45 11.62
N GLU A 276 6.46 1.69 12.03
CA GLU A 276 5.22 2.09 12.70
C GLU A 276 4.00 1.88 11.79
N GLY A 277 4.10 2.29 10.52
CA GLY A 277 3.03 2.13 9.54
C GLY A 277 2.68 0.67 9.26
N CYS A 278 3.69 -0.21 9.21
CA CYS A 278 3.47 -1.64 8.97
C CYS A 278 3.17 -2.47 10.21
N ALA A 279 3.23 -1.90 11.42
CA ALA A 279 3.17 -2.66 12.68
C ALA A 279 1.91 -3.53 12.80
N LYS A 280 0.73 -2.98 12.45
CA LYS A 280 -0.56 -3.71 12.50
C LYS A 280 -0.63 -4.84 11.47
N THR A 281 -0.04 -4.64 10.30
CA THR A 281 0.03 -5.65 9.23
C THR A 281 0.94 -6.80 9.64
N VAL A 282 2.10 -6.47 10.20
CA VAL A 282 3.07 -7.44 10.74
C VAL A 282 2.42 -8.25 11.85
N GLU A 283 1.80 -7.60 12.84
CA GLU A 283 1.11 -8.27 13.94
C GLU A 283 0.04 -9.25 13.42
N PHE A 284 -0.79 -8.81 12.47
CA PHE A 284 -1.83 -9.65 11.89
C PHE A 284 -1.26 -10.85 11.12
N LEU A 285 -0.33 -10.62 10.18
CA LEU A 285 0.22 -11.66 9.32
C LEU A 285 1.07 -12.66 10.13
N ASP A 286 1.75 -12.22 11.18
CA ASP A 286 2.47 -13.10 12.10
C ASP A 286 1.50 -13.96 12.90
N GLY A 287 0.41 -13.35 13.41
CA GLY A 287 -0.65 -14.04 14.14
C GLY A 287 -1.32 -15.19 13.37
N ILE A 288 -1.47 -15.06 12.04
CA ILE A 288 -1.97 -16.14 11.17
C ILE A 288 -0.86 -17.00 10.54
N GLY A 289 0.40 -16.74 10.91
CA GLY A 289 1.58 -17.50 10.50
C GLY A 289 1.94 -17.37 9.02
N LEU A 290 1.56 -16.26 8.37
CA LEU A 290 1.90 -15.95 6.97
C LEU A 290 3.21 -15.20 6.81
N ILE A 291 3.76 -14.63 7.89
CA ILE A 291 5.16 -14.16 7.95
C ILE A 291 5.94 -14.94 9.01
N GLY A 292 7.26 -14.71 9.05
CA GLY A 292 8.22 -15.41 9.90
C GLY A 292 9.20 -16.29 9.10
N GLY A 293 10.32 -16.66 9.73
CA GLY A 293 11.35 -17.48 9.10
C GLY A 293 11.96 -16.81 7.87
N PRO A 294 11.81 -17.37 6.64
CA PRO A 294 12.44 -16.82 5.43
C PRO A 294 12.05 -15.36 5.13
N SER A 295 10.85 -14.92 5.52
CA SER A 295 10.40 -13.55 5.26
C SER A 295 11.13 -12.51 6.10
N THR A 296 11.59 -12.89 7.30
CA THR A 296 12.18 -12.00 8.31
C THR A 296 13.40 -11.23 7.78
N VAL A 297 14.22 -11.87 6.95
CA VAL A 297 15.42 -11.23 6.37
C VAL A 297 15.02 -10.07 5.46
N LEU A 298 14.01 -10.28 4.61
CA LEU A 298 13.54 -9.27 3.65
C LEU A 298 12.77 -8.15 4.34
N LEU A 299 11.92 -8.49 5.32
CA LEU A 299 11.19 -7.51 6.12
C LEU A 299 12.14 -6.58 6.89
N ARG A 300 13.21 -7.13 7.50
CA ARG A 300 14.23 -6.32 8.18
C ARG A 300 14.99 -5.42 7.22
N ARG A 301 15.34 -5.95 6.04
CA ARG A 301 16.05 -5.19 4.99
C ARG A 301 15.19 -4.06 4.40
N ALA A 302 13.87 -4.19 4.49
CA ALA A 302 12.91 -3.15 4.11
C ALA A 302 12.53 -2.22 5.28
N HIS A 303 13.14 -2.37 6.45
CA HIS A 303 12.82 -1.60 7.67
C HIS A 303 11.37 -1.76 8.17
N ILE A 304 10.71 -2.86 7.79
CA ILE A 304 9.33 -3.19 8.21
C ILE A 304 9.32 -3.77 9.63
N ILE A 305 10.39 -4.48 10.01
CA ILE A 305 10.62 -5.03 11.37
C ILE A 305 12.01 -4.65 11.86
#